data_AF-A0AAP4CMQ7-F1
#
_entry.id   AF-A0AAP4CMQ7-F1
#
_cell.length_a   1.000
_cell.length_b   1.000
_cell.length_c   1.000
_cell.angle_alpha   90.00
_cell.angle_beta   90.00
_cell.angle_gamma   90.00
#
_symmetry.space_group_name_H-M   'P 1'
#
loop_
_entity.id
_entity.type
_entity.pdbx_description
1 polymer ?
#
loop_
_entity_poly.entity_id
_entity_poly.type
_entity_poly.pdbx_seq_one_letter_code
_entity_poly.pdbx_strand_id
1 'polypeptide(L)' 'MEQLTLQVEGMSCGHCVNAIESSVKELNGVEQVKVQLAEGTVEVTIDSSVVKLKDIVAVIEDQGYDVQ' A
#
# COMPACT_ATOMS: atom_id res chain seq x y z
N MET A 1 -0.13 6.96 14.87
CA MET A 1 -1.07 6.86 13.75
C MET A 1 -0.77 7.97 12.77
N GLU A 2 -0.31 7.61 11.59
CA GLU A 2 0.03 8.49 10.48
C GLU A 2 -0.66 7.94 9.23
N GLN A 3 -1.27 8.81 8.43
CA GLN A 3 -1.89 8.43 7.17
C GLN A 3 -1.01 8.88 6.01
N LEU A 4 -0.78 7.96 5.07
CA LEU A 4 0.05 8.13 3.89
C LEU A 4 -0.78 7.80 2.65
N THR A 5 -0.52 8.52 1.56
CA THR A 5 -1.10 8.22 0.25
C THR A 5 0.03 8.05 -0.74
N LEU A 6 0.05 6.91 -1.42
CA LEU A 6 1.08 6.52 -2.39
C LEU A 6 0.48 6.49 -3.78
N GLN A 7 1.18 7.04 -4.76
CA GLN A 7 0.82 6.84 -6.16
C GLN A 7 1.43 5.51 -6.61
N VAL A 8 0.61 4.63 -7.17
CA VAL A 8 1.01 3.28 -7.57
C VAL A 8 0.62 3.02 -9.01
N GLU A 9 1.57 2.58 -9.82
CA GLU A 9 1.40 2.26 -11.23
C GLU A 9 1.36 0.74 -11.46
N GLY A 10 0.83 0.31 -12.61
CA GLY A 10 0.75 -1.11 -13.00
C GLY A 10 -0.51 -1.84 -12.52
N MET A 11 -1.34 -1.24 -11.66
CA MET A 11 -2.65 -1.79 -11.31
C MET A 11 -3.63 -1.69 -12.50
N SER A 12 -4.31 -2.79 -12.83
CA SER A 12 -5.21 -2.84 -14.01
C SER A 12 -6.59 -3.45 -13.73
N CYS A 13 -6.79 -4.14 -12.61
CA CYS A 13 -8.07 -4.74 -12.26
C CYS A 13 -8.24 -4.93 -10.75
N GLY A 14 -9.42 -5.40 -10.33
CA GLY A 14 -9.72 -5.68 -8.91
C GLY A 14 -8.82 -6.74 -8.26
N HIS A 15 -8.15 -7.61 -9.02
CA HIS A 15 -7.17 -8.53 -8.44
C HIS A 15 -5.93 -7.78 -7.94
N CYS A 16 -5.49 -6.71 -8.63
CA CYS A 16 -4.37 -5.88 -8.19
C CYS A 16 -4.69 -5.17 -6.87
N VAL A 17 -5.92 -4.68 -6.74
CA VAL A 17 -6.46 -4.07 -5.51
C VAL A 17 -6.31 -5.04 -4.35
N ASN A 18 -6.89 -6.24 -4.48
CA ASN A 18 -6.86 -7.24 -3.41
C ASN A 18 -5.43 -7.69 -3.06
N ALA A 19 -4.54 -7.83 -4.06
CA ALA A 19 -3.16 -8.21 -3.83
C ALA A 19 -2.43 -7.18 -2.96
N ILE A 20 -2.47 -5.91 -3.35
CA ILE A 20 -1.82 -4.82 -2.60
C ILE A 20 -2.42 -4.68 -1.21
N GLU A 21 -3.76 -4.64 -1.09
CA GLU A 21 -4.40 -4.51 0.22
C GLU A 21 -4.04 -5.66 1.15
N SER A 22 -4.00 -6.89 0.64
CA SER A 22 -3.66 -8.06 1.47
C SER A 22 -2.21 -7.98 1.94
N SER A 23 -1.26 -7.79 1.01
CA SER A 23 0.17 -7.77 1.34
C SER A 23 0.54 -6.63 2.28
N VAL A 24 0.00 -5.42 2.07
CA VAL A 24 0.30 -4.26 2.93
C VAL A 24 -0.32 -4.45 4.32
N LYS A 25 -1.52 -5.03 4.41
CA LYS A 25 -2.20 -5.25 5.70
C LYS A 25 -1.51 -6.31 6.58
N GLU A 26 -0.70 -7.18 6.01
CA GLU A 26 0.08 -8.16 6.77
C GLU A 26 1.28 -7.55 7.54
N LEU A 27 1.66 -6.32 7.21
CA LEU A 27 2.73 -5.62 7.91
C LEU A 27 2.32 -5.23 9.33
N ASN A 28 3.15 -5.57 10.30
CA ASN A 28 2.95 -5.16 11.67
C ASN A 28 2.97 -3.63 11.78
N GLY A 29 1.98 -3.03 12.44
CA GLY A 29 1.84 -1.58 12.53
C GLY A 29 1.03 -0.95 11.40
N VAL A 30 0.53 -1.73 10.42
CA VAL A 30 -0.50 -1.26 9.48
C VAL A 30 -1.87 -1.49 10.09
N GLU A 31 -2.65 -0.42 10.17
CA GLU A 31 -4.00 -0.44 10.77
C GLU A 31 -5.09 -0.46 9.70
N GLN A 32 -4.87 0.30 8.63
CA GLN A 32 -5.79 0.37 7.50
C GLN A 32 -5.02 0.51 6.20
N VAL A 33 -5.54 -0.13 5.15
CA VAL A 33 -5.12 0.06 3.77
C VAL A 33 -6.37 0.17 2.91
N LYS A 34 -6.33 1.05 1.91
CA LYS A 34 -7.38 1.21 0.92
C LYS A 34 -6.76 1.52 -0.42
N VAL A 35 -7.07 0.71 -1.43
CA VAL A 35 -6.60 0.93 -2.80
C VAL A 35 -7.69 1.59 -3.64
N GLN A 36 -7.35 2.70 -4.28
CA GLN A 36 -8.24 3.49 -5.13
C GLN A 36 -7.80 3.32 -6.59
N LEU A 37 -8.22 2.22 -7.22
CA LEU A 37 -7.81 1.87 -8.59
C LEU A 37 -8.09 2.99 -9.61
N ALA A 38 -9.21 3.71 -9.45
CA ALA A 38 -9.56 4.81 -10.34
C ALA A 38 -8.61 6.02 -10.24
N GLU A 39 -7.96 6.20 -9.10
CA GLU A 39 -7.02 7.29 -8.85
C GLU A 39 -5.55 6.82 -8.94
N GLY A 40 -5.34 5.50 -9.03
CA GLY A 40 -4.00 4.91 -8.99
C GLY A 40 -3.30 5.12 -7.65
N THR A 41 -4.05 5.19 -6.54
CA THR A 41 -3.48 5.47 -5.22
C THR A 41 -3.72 4.37 -4.20
N VAL A 42 -2.84 4.33 -3.20
CA VAL A 42 -2.96 3.46 -2.01
C VAL A 42 -2.88 4.33 -0.77
N GLU A 43 -3.96 4.37 0.00
CA GLU A 43 -4.01 5.05 1.30
C GLU A 43 -3.70 4.04 2.39
N VAL A 44 -2.76 4.36 3.28
CA VAL A 44 -2.34 3.49 4.39
C VAL A 44 -2.29 4.29 5.68
N THR A 45 -2.89 3.75 6.74
CA THR A 45 -2.75 4.25 8.10
C THR A 45 -1.79 3.36 8.87
N ILE A 46 -0.72 3.93 9.40
CA ILE A 46 0.35 3.21 10.08
C ILE A 46 0.64 3.73 11.49
N ASP A 47 1.16 2.86 12.34
CA ASP A 47 1.97 3.24 13.48
C ASP A 47 3.43 3.45 13.03
N SER A 48 3.80 4.72 12.87
CA SER A 48 5.15 5.11 12.44
C SER A 48 6.24 4.77 13.46
N SER A 49 5.92 4.29 14.66
CA SER A 49 6.92 3.73 15.58
C SER A 49 7.28 2.27 15.27
N VAL A 50 6.44 1.57 14.51
CA VAL A 50 6.56 0.13 14.21
C VAL A 50 6.97 -0.11 12.75
N VAL A 51 6.32 0.57 11.81
CA VAL A 51 6.56 0.41 10.36
C VAL A 51 6.83 1.78 9.74
N LYS A 52 7.63 1.83 8.68
CA LYS A 52 7.96 3.06 7.96
C LYS A 52 7.44 3.01 6.54
N LEU A 53 7.29 4.19 5.94
CA LEU A 53 6.92 4.35 4.53
C LEU A 53 7.72 3.43 3.60
N LYS A 54 9.05 3.33 3.78
CA LYS A 54 9.92 2.48 2.96
C LYS A 54 9.53 0.99 2.98
N ASP A 55 8.98 0.50 4.09
CA ASP A 55 8.61 -0.91 4.25
C ASP A 55 7.30 -1.17 3.49
N ILE A 56 6.38 -0.20 3.50
CA ILE A 56 5.15 -0.22 2.69
C ILE A 56 5.49 -0.22 1.19
N VAL A 57 6.37 0.70 0.77
CA VAL A 57 6.83 0.81 -0.63
C VAL A 57 7.45 -0.51 -1.09
N ALA A 58 8.38 -1.06 -0.31
CA ALA A 58 9.06 -2.30 -0.67
C ALA A 58 8.10 -3.48 -0.84
N VAL A 59 7.05 -3.59 -0.02
CA VAL A 59 6.03 -4.63 -0.18
C VAL A 59 5.20 -4.44 -1.45
N ILE A 60 4.85 -3.21 -1.81
CA ILE A 60 4.10 -2.92 -3.04
C ILE A 60 4.97 -3.25 -4.27
N GLU A 61 6.26 -2.88 -4.24
CA GLU A 61 7.22 -3.18 -5.30
C GLU A 61 7.52 -4.68 -5.43
N ASP A 62 7.58 -5.43 -4.33
CA ASP A 62 7.74 -6.89 -4.35
C ASP A 62 6.56 -7.61 -5.03
N GLN A 63 5.36 -7.02 -4.97
CA GLN A 63 4.19 -7.49 -5.72
C GLN A 63 4.22 -7.10 -7.21
N GLY A 64 5.24 -6.35 -7.64
CA GLY A 64 5.47 -5.97 -9.04
C GLY A 64 4.81 -4.66 -9.47
N TYR A 65 4.54 -3.75 -8.54
CA TYR A 65 3.96 -2.43 -8.82
C TYR A 65 4.95 -1.31 -8.52
N ASP A 66 5.00 -0.27 -9.36
CA ASP A 66 5.88 0.87 -9.15
C ASP A 66 5.21 1.91 -8.23
N VAL A 67 5.97 2.49 -7.30
CA VAL A 67 5.50 3.53 -6.37
C VAL A 67 6.26 4.84 -6.59
N GLN A 68 5.56 5.97 -6.66
CA GLN A 68 6.15 7.31 -6.83
C GLN A 68 6.21 8.15 -5.54
#